data_AF-A0A9C7VI92-F1
#
_entry.id   AF-A0A9C7VI92-F1
#
_cell.length_a   1.000
_cell.length_b   1.000
_cell.length_c   1.000
_cell.angle_alpha   90.00
_cell.angle_beta   90.00
_cell.angle_gamma   90.00
#
_symmetry.space_group_name_H-M   'P 1'
#
loop_
_entity.id
_entity.type
_entity.pdbx_description
1 polymer ?
#
loop_
_entity_poly.entity_id
_entity_poly.type
_entity_poly.pdbx_seq_one_letter_code
_entity_poly.pdbx_strand_id
1 'polypeptide(L)'
;MSAKKYLFLILALFVTLLLAGCNCTNEQVESLLITAESPISGELINSLTPVFNWNGSMSCEPEDYWLRIEENIGFGGHTLNSKTPGNGVPYTLSGNSLLPGREYYWNVKAVNSHIEESQAFSPPSENAYFYTGPVCSGETLIAPEIDFPNHRYWYPETDNWIDHNHLQEFKWTYKGGCLPSYYDYQFAADAAFTNIVLEGTTTEIYTQHIFETFPNCSTLFWRVRANDGNTTGPWSDVQDFHWVKDDTCYQTHYLSDESGRIGVRLYEDVCSLTGMQAPEGVGLKPGCVQYTPELKVHADGEMTSLDHEMWSFQAYLGSGKCPSTGLDQKNFYIGGNNYFYVLTPGMYCVSISRSQVVDNQGTDISLMKGIWTDPRTNDFVAMRTVEMASGFQDAEVRFGWDRIDEIFLTFPLERVKNCYFGPEKLCPIVEFTEAGSAIPIYARDQKSEWMLTEVHGTPCYVQLESSLLEKYEIEVAEDGFSIADLEFFPQPSPCTPILERTCSSYKGQSSCESAGCKWNVVVGAAVVEFCSDK
;
A
#
# COMPACT_ATOMS: atom_id res chain seq x y z
N MET A 1 -27.15 -78.20 -11.50
CA MET A 1 -26.13 -77.18 -11.13
C MET A 1 -25.75 -77.38 -9.67
N SER A 2 -24.45 -77.52 -9.37
CA SER A 2 -23.93 -77.96 -8.05
C SER A 2 -24.05 -76.87 -6.97
N ALA A 3 -24.33 -77.26 -5.72
CA ALA A 3 -24.42 -76.39 -4.55
C ALA A 3 -23.17 -75.49 -4.34
N LYS A 4 -22.01 -75.88 -4.88
CA LYS A 4 -20.79 -75.05 -4.88
C LYS A 4 -20.91 -73.79 -5.75
N LYS A 5 -21.70 -73.82 -6.83
CA LYS A 5 -21.97 -72.64 -7.68
C LYS A 5 -22.92 -71.66 -6.98
N TYR A 6 -23.88 -72.14 -6.19
CA TYR A 6 -24.74 -71.29 -5.37
C TYR A 6 -23.96 -70.63 -4.22
N LEU A 7 -23.06 -71.35 -3.56
CA LEU A 7 -22.23 -70.76 -2.51
C LEU A 7 -21.29 -69.68 -3.07
N PHE A 8 -20.70 -69.89 -4.25
CA PHE A 8 -19.88 -68.88 -4.92
C PHE A 8 -20.69 -67.68 -5.40
N LEU A 9 -21.91 -67.89 -5.91
CA LEU A 9 -22.82 -66.80 -6.27
C LEU A 9 -23.29 -66.02 -5.05
N ILE A 10 -23.59 -66.68 -3.94
CA ILE A 10 -24.02 -66.02 -2.69
C ILE A 10 -22.86 -65.28 -2.03
N LEU A 11 -21.64 -65.84 -2.01
CA LEU A 11 -20.45 -65.12 -1.54
C LEU A 11 -20.09 -63.96 -2.46
N ALA A 12 -20.19 -64.13 -3.78
CA ALA A 12 -19.98 -63.02 -4.72
C ALA A 12 -21.06 -61.94 -4.54
N LEU A 13 -22.33 -62.32 -4.33
CA LEU A 13 -23.42 -61.39 -4.06
C LEU A 13 -23.21 -60.66 -2.72
N PHE A 14 -22.77 -61.36 -1.67
CA PHE A 14 -22.45 -60.77 -0.35
C PHE A 14 -21.25 -59.83 -0.42
N VAL A 15 -20.21 -60.18 -1.19
CA VAL A 15 -19.03 -59.33 -1.40
C VAL A 15 -19.38 -58.12 -2.28
N THR A 16 -20.30 -58.24 -3.25
CA THR A 16 -20.80 -57.09 -4.02
C THR A 16 -21.78 -56.22 -3.23
N LEU A 17 -22.56 -56.78 -2.29
CA LEU A 17 -23.44 -56.03 -1.38
C LEU A 17 -22.67 -55.32 -0.27
N LEU A 18 -21.47 -55.81 0.09
CA LEU A 18 -20.56 -55.15 1.04
C LEU A 18 -19.70 -54.04 0.39
N LEU A 19 -19.72 -53.92 -0.95
CA LEU A 19 -18.94 -52.93 -1.70
C LEU A 19 -19.78 -51.79 -2.29
N ALA A 20 -21.09 -51.78 -2.07
CA ALA A 20 -21.91 -50.59 -2.31
C ALA A 20 -22.04 -49.85 -0.97
N GLY A 21 -21.36 -48.72 -0.82
CA GLY A 21 -21.55 -47.84 0.33
C GLY A 21 -23.05 -47.54 0.50
N CYS A 22 -23.56 -47.64 1.72
CA CYS A 22 -24.95 -47.24 1.98
C CYS A 22 -25.05 -45.73 1.82
N ASN A 23 -25.98 -45.24 0.99
CA ASN A 23 -26.30 -43.81 0.95
C ASN A 23 -26.83 -43.37 2.32
N CYS A 24 -26.37 -42.22 2.80
CA CYS A 24 -26.88 -41.64 4.04
C CYS A 24 -28.36 -41.27 3.89
N THR A 25 -29.16 -41.50 4.94
CA THR A 25 -30.48 -40.89 5.08
C THR A 25 -30.37 -39.41 5.45
N ASN A 26 -31.46 -38.64 5.32
CA ASN A 26 -31.48 -37.23 5.71
C ASN A 26 -31.09 -37.00 7.18
N GLU A 27 -31.60 -37.82 8.11
CA GLU A 27 -31.26 -37.75 9.54
C GLU A 27 -29.77 -38.03 9.79
N GLN A 28 -29.18 -38.93 9.00
CA GLN A 28 -27.73 -39.20 9.07
C GLN A 28 -26.92 -38.03 8.53
N VAL A 29 -27.35 -37.37 7.45
CA VAL A 29 -26.67 -36.17 6.93
C VAL A 29 -26.74 -35.01 7.91
N GLU A 30 -27.88 -34.77 8.54
CA GLU A 30 -28.07 -33.68 9.53
C GLU A 30 -27.16 -33.83 10.76
N SER A 31 -26.75 -35.06 11.08
CA SER A 31 -25.85 -35.37 12.20
C SER A 31 -24.43 -35.72 11.77
N LEU A 32 -24.12 -35.67 10.46
CA LEU A 32 -22.81 -36.00 9.93
C LEU A 32 -21.80 -34.90 10.28
N LEU A 33 -20.79 -35.23 11.09
CA LEU A 33 -19.64 -34.37 11.30
C LEU A 33 -18.59 -34.65 10.21
N ILE A 34 -18.06 -33.61 9.59
CA ILE A 34 -17.01 -33.70 8.57
C ILE A 34 -15.73 -33.08 9.12
N THR A 35 -14.62 -33.79 8.93
CA THR A 35 -13.28 -33.31 9.26
C THR A 35 -12.54 -32.95 7.98
N ALA A 36 -12.11 -31.71 7.86
CA ALA A 36 -11.20 -31.25 6.80
C ALA A 36 -9.81 -31.87 7.03
N GLU A 37 -9.26 -32.56 6.03
CA GLU A 37 -7.97 -33.27 6.15
C GLU A 37 -6.85 -32.63 5.33
N SER A 38 -7.15 -32.10 4.14
CA SER A 38 -6.16 -31.47 3.26
C SER A 38 -6.87 -30.47 2.34
N PRO A 39 -6.32 -29.28 2.08
CA PRO A 39 -5.14 -28.69 2.72
C PRO A 39 -5.31 -28.47 4.23
N ILE A 40 -4.29 -28.78 5.03
CA ILE A 40 -4.31 -28.47 6.48
C ILE A 40 -4.14 -26.97 6.71
N SER A 41 -4.58 -26.48 7.87
CA SER A 41 -4.44 -25.07 8.23
C SER A 41 -2.99 -24.59 8.18
N GLY A 42 -2.72 -23.55 7.39
CA GLY A 42 -1.39 -22.98 7.16
C GLY A 42 -0.57 -23.67 6.07
N GLU A 43 -1.11 -24.68 5.39
CA GLU A 43 -0.37 -25.39 4.34
C GLU A 43 -0.10 -24.50 3.12
N LEU A 44 1.14 -24.55 2.60
CA LEU A 44 1.49 -23.95 1.32
C LEU A 44 1.24 -24.96 0.18
N ILE A 45 0.26 -24.64 -0.68
CA ILE A 45 0.00 -25.36 -1.91
C ILE A 45 0.67 -24.62 -3.08
N ASN A 46 1.76 -25.18 -3.60
CA ASN A 46 2.50 -24.61 -4.73
C ASN A 46 1.79 -24.81 -6.09
N SER A 47 0.48 -24.52 -6.14
CA SER A 47 -0.40 -24.65 -7.30
C SER A 47 -1.67 -23.80 -7.10
N LEU A 48 -2.32 -23.41 -8.20
CA LEU A 48 -3.63 -22.74 -8.20
C LEU A 48 -4.81 -23.73 -8.30
N THR A 49 -4.52 -25.03 -8.37
CA THR A 49 -5.51 -26.12 -8.44
C THR A 49 -5.30 -27.10 -7.28
N PRO A 50 -5.59 -26.70 -6.03
CA PRO A 50 -5.44 -27.55 -4.85
C PRO A 50 -6.29 -28.82 -4.93
N VAL A 51 -5.80 -29.86 -4.24
CA VAL A 51 -6.53 -31.11 -4.02
C VAL A 51 -7.05 -31.11 -2.59
N PHE A 52 -8.36 -31.23 -2.45
CA PHE A 52 -9.06 -31.24 -1.18
C PHE A 52 -9.41 -32.66 -0.75
N ASN A 53 -9.20 -32.95 0.52
CA ASN A 53 -9.55 -34.21 1.15
C ASN A 53 -10.26 -33.95 2.48
N TRP A 54 -11.29 -34.74 2.76
CA TRP A 54 -12.07 -34.67 3.99
C TRP A 54 -12.68 -36.03 4.30
N ASN A 55 -13.07 -36.22 5.55
CA ASN A 55 -13.65 -37.47 6.00
C ASN A 55 -14.92 -37.25 6.83
N GLY A 56 -15.93 -38.07 6.57
CA GLY A 56 -17.18 -38.10 7.32
C GLY A 56 -17.08 -38.99 8.55
N SER A 57 -17.74 -38.60 9.64
CA SER A 57 -17.79 -39.37 10.90
C SER A 57 -18.61 -40.67 10.82
N MET A 58 -19.29 -40.92 9.71
CA MET A 58 -20.13 -42.10 9.48
C MET A 58 -19.69 -42.88 8.25
N SER A 59 -20.00 -44.17 8.22
CA SER A 59 -19.66 -45.07 7.09
C SER A 59 -20.67 -45.05 5.94
N CYS A 60 -21.59 -44.06 5.92
CA CYS A 60 -22.53 -43.84 4.83
C CYS A 60 -22.03 -42.71 3.92
N GLU A 61 -22.46 -42.71 2.66
CA GLU A 61 -22.08 -41.67 1.69
C GLU A 61 -23.26 -40.71 1.43
N PRO A 62 -23.11 -39.39 1.58
CA PRO A 62 -24.14 -38.43 1.17
C PRO A 62 -24.27 -38.39 -0.35
N GLU A 63 -25.32 -37.76 -0.88
CA GLU A 63 -25.45 -37.58 -2.34
C GLU A 63 -24.34 -36.67 -2.89
N ASP A 64 -24.10 -35.55 -2.21
CA ASP A 64 -23.13 -34.55 -2.63
C ASP A 64 -22.42 -33.91 -1.43
N TYR A 65 -21.27 -33.29 -1.71
CA TYR A 65 -20.61 -32.32 -0.85
C TYR A 65 -20.59 -30.95 -1.50
N TRP A 66 -20.77 -29.91 -0.69
CA TRP A 66 -20.55 -28.52 -1.08
C TRP A 66 -19.26 -28.04 -0.45
N LEU A 67 -18.25 -27.84 -1.29
CA LEU A 67 -16.97 -27.23 -0.94
C LEU A 67 -17.07 -25.72 -1.16
N ARG A 68 -16.66 -24.96 -0.14
CA ARG A 68 -16.61 -23.50 -0.18
C ARG A 68 -15.18 -23.03 0.06
N ILE A 69 -14.69 -22.14 -0.80
CA ILE A 69 -13.35 -21.53 -0.71
C ILE A 69 -13.48 -20.01 -0.82
N GLU A 70 -12.84 -19.27 0.08
CA GLU A 70 -12.91 -17.80 0.17
C GLU A 70 -11.62 -17.14 0.65
N GLU A 71 -11.39 -15.87 0.29
CA GLU A 71 -10.24 -15.07 0.76
C GLU A 71 -10.43 -14.50 2.17
N ASN A 72 -11.64 -14.60 2.75
CA ASN A 72 -11.97 -14.05 4.07
C ASN A 72 -12.70 -15.07 4.93
N ILE A 73 -12.33 -15.12 6.21
CA ILE A 73 -12.91 -16.04 7.22
C ILE A 73 -14.41 -15.84 7.47
N GLY A 74 -14.97 -14.69 7.08
CA GLY A 74 -16.37 -14.30 7.28
C GLY A 74 -17.34 -14.76 6.18
N PHE A 75 -16.84 -15.39 5.13
CA PHE A 75 -17.64 -16.00 4.08
C PHE A 75 -18.67 -15.05 3.38
N GLY A 76 -18.20 -13.85 3.01
CA GLY A 76 -19.00 -12.78 2.39
C GLY A 76 -18.35 -12.12 1.16
N GLY A 77 -17.27 -12.71 0.61
CA GLY A 77 -16.48 -12.16 -0.48
C GLY A 77 -16.50 -13.00 -1.77
N HIS A 78 -15.46 -12.89 -2.60
CA HIS A 78 -15.27 -13.77 -3.76
C HIS A 78 -15.31 -15.23 -3.31
N THR A 79 -16.40 -15.90 -3.64
CA THR A 79 -16.69 -17.26 -3.19
C THR A 79 -16.59 -18.23 -4.35
N LEU A 80 -15.73 -19.22 -4.22
CA LEU A 80 -15.75 -20.38 -5.09
C LEU A 80 -16.54 -21.48 -4.40
N ASN A 81 -17.70 -21.81 -4.97
CA ASN A 81 -18.52 -22.92 -4.52
C ASN A 81 -18.39 -24.05 -5.54
N SER A 82 -18.07 -25.24 -5.06
CA SER A 82 -18.07 -26.44 -5.88
C SER A 82 -18.97 -27.51 -5.27
N LYS A 83 -19.81 -28.10 -6.12
CA LYS A 83 -20.65 -29.24 -5.77
C LYS A 83 -20.01 -30.49 -6.35
N THR A 84 -19.65 -31.44 -5.50
CA THR A 84 -19.04 -32.71 -5.89
C THR A 84 -19.88 -33.88 -5.40
N PRO A 85 -19.98 -35.00 -6.13
CA PRO A 85 -20.67 -36.19 -5.66
C PRO A 85 -20.09 -36.73 -4.35
N GLY A 86 -20.88 -37.46 -3.56
CA GLY A 86 -20.47 -38.01 -2.26
C GLY A 86 -19.27 -38.98 -2.30
N ASN A 87 -18.99 -39.60 -3.45
CA ASN A 87 -17.82 -40.43 -3.68
C ASN A 87 -16.66 -39.68 -4.37
N GLY A 88 -16.77 -38.37 -4.55
CA GLY A 88 -15.85 -37.51 -5.29
C GLY A 88 -14.65 -36.99 -4.48
N VAL A 89 -14.20 -37.74 -3.47
CA VAL A 89 -13.07 -37.39 -2.60
C VAL A 89 -11.88 -38.32 -2.93
N PRO A 90 -10.66 -37.79 -3.17
CA PRO A 90 -10.26 -36.39 -3.10
C PRO A 90 -10.80 -35.55 -4.27
N TYR A 91 -11.12 -34.29 -3.98
CA TYR A 91 -11.63 -33.34 -4.97
C TYR A 91 -10.51 -32.43 -5.47
N THR A 92 -10.25 -32.43 -6.78
CA THR A 92 -9.28 -31.50 -7.39
C THR A 92 -10.03 -30.29 -7.92
N LEU A 93 -9.61 -29.09 -7.51
CA LEU A 93 -10.18 -27.87 -8.05
C LEU A 93 -9.78 -27.70 -9.52
N SER A 94 -10.77 -27.69 -10.41
CA SER A 94 -10.55 -27.51 -11.85
C SER A 94 -10.74 -26.05 -12.26
N GLY A 95 -9.70 -25.42 -12.82
CA GLY A 95 -9.71 -24.05 -13.36
C GLY A 95 -8.77 -23.09 -12.62
N ASN A 96 -8.30 -22.03 -13.30
CA ASN A 96 -7.42 -21.00 -12.72
C ASN A 96 -8.22 -19.93 -11.94
N SER A 97 -9.01 -20.36 -10.96
CA SER A 97 -9.87 -19.44 -10.20
C SER A 97 -9.20 -18.84 -8.96
N LEU A 98 -8.10 -19.43 -8.47
CA LEU A 98 -7.34 -18.92 -7.35
C LEU A 98 -6.22 -18.00 -7.84
N LEU A 99 -5.93 -16.95 -7.09
CA LEU A 99 -4.81 -16.06 -7.34
C LEU A 99 -3.55 -16.60 -6.63
N PRO A 100 -2.34 -16.38 -7.20
CA PRO A 100 -1.10 -16.77 -6.56
C PRO A 100 -0.77 -15.92 -5.34
N GLY A 101 -0.02 -16.47 -4.39
CA GLY A 101 0.43 -15.75 -3.20
C GLY A 101 -0.71 -15.33 -2.27
N ARG A 102 -1.84 -16.05 -2.26
CA ARG A 102 -3.02 -15.69 -1.46
C ARG A 102 -3.30 -16.68 -0.35
N GLU A 103 -3.88 -16.17 0.73
CA GLU A 103 -4.53 -16.97 1.75
C GLU A 103 -5.97 -17.28 1.33
N TYR A 104 -6.38 -18.54 1.47
CA TYR A 104 -7.74 -18.98 1.25
C TYR A 104 -8.23 -19.83 2.43
N TYR A 105 -9.44 -19.54 2.89
CA TYR A 105 -10.20 -20.32 3.85
C TYR A 105 -11.11 -21.30 3.11
N TRP A 106 -11.30 -22.50 3.66
CA TRP A 106 -12.19 -23.48 3.11
C TRP A 106 -12.94 -24.29 4.16
N ASN A 107 -14.14 -24.73 3.81
CA ASN A 107 -14.91 -25.71 4.56
C ASN A 107 -15.79 -26.54 3.61
N VAL A 108 -16.31 -27.64 4.14
CA VAL A 108 -17.16 -28.55 3.39
C VAL A 108 -18.38 -28.95 4.21
N LYS A 109 -19.53 -29.11 3.55
CA LYS A 109 -20.74 -29.70 4.13
C LYS A 109 -21.33 -30.77 3.22
N ALA A 110 -21.96 -31.77 3.80
CA ALA A 110 -22.71 -32.80 3.07
C ALA A 110 -24.12 -32.32 2.77
N VAL A 111 -24.65 -32.79 1.62
CA VAL A 111 -25.99 -32.46 1.14
C VAL A 111 -26.65 -33.72 0.61
N ASN A 112 -27.89 -33.95 1.03
CA ASN A 112 -28.84 -34.80 0.32
C ASN A 112 -29.92 -33.91 -0.28
N SER A 113 -30.04 -33.96 -1.60
CA SER A 113 -31.03 -33.22 -2.40
C SER A 113 -31.92 -34.19 -3.18
N HIS A 114 -32.86 -34.83 -2.49
CA HIS A 114 -33.92 -35.56 -3.18
C HIS A 114 -34.86 -34.59 -3.90
N ILE A 115 -35.31 -34.98 -5.11
CA ILE A 115 -36.05 -34.13 -6.05
C ILE A 115 -37.44 -33.71 -5.51
N GLU A 116 -37.93 -34.31 -4.42
CA GLU A 116 -39.29 -34.08 -3.89
C GLU A 116 -39.41 -33.87 -2.35
N GLU A 117 -38.32 -33.91 -1.58
CA GLU A 117 -38.30 -33.67 -0.12
C GLU A 117 -37.29 -32.58 0.27
N SER A 118 -37.47 -31.98 1.45
CA SER A 118 -36.59 -30.95 2.01
C SER A 118 -35.12 -31.38 1.97
N GLN A 119 -34.26 -30.50 1.47
CA GLN A 119 -32.80 -30.71 1.45
C GLN A 119 -32.28 -30.87 2.88
N ALA A 120 -31.50 -31.94 3.11
CA ALA A 120 -30.79 -32.15 4.37
C ALA A 120 -29.34 -31.70 4.21
N PHE A 121 -28.86 -30.95 5.20
CA PHE A 121 -27.49 -30.41 5.25
C PHE A 121 -26.82 -30.83 6.55
N SER A 122 -25.56 -31.23 6.45
CA SER A 122 -24.71 -31.32 7.65
C SER A 122 -24.31 -29.92 8.14
N PRO A 123 -23.88 -29.79 9.41
CA PRO A 123 -23.01 -28.70 9.80
C PRO A 123 -21.78 -28.64 8.87
N PRO A 124 -21.25 -27.44 8.55
CA PRO A 124 -19.97 -27.35 7.87
C PRO A 124 -18.85 -27.91 8.76
N SER A 125 -17.78 -28.39 8.14
CA SER A 125 -16.52 -28.64 8.85
C SER A 125 -16.01 -27.36 9.51
N GLU A 126 -15.11 -27.52 10.49
CA GLU A 126 -14.29 -26.40 10.94
C GLU A 126 -13.56 -25.76 9.75
N ASN A 127 -13.36 -24.44 9.84
CA ASN A 127 -12.65 -23.69 8.81
C ASN A 127 -11.17 -24.08 8.84
N ALA A 128 -10.64 -24.51 7.71
CA ALA A 128 -9.19 -24.62 7.49
C ALA A 128 -8.74 -23.51 6.53
N TYR A 129 -7.45 -23.22 6.49
CA TYR A 129 -6.88 -22.22 5.58
C TYR A 129 -5.57 -22.68 4.95
N PHE A 130 -5.23 -22.19 3.77
CA PHE A 130 -4.01 -22.53 3.06
C PHE A 130 -3.52 -21.37 2.21
N TYR A 131 -2.28 -21.45 1.74
CA TYR A 131 -1.64 -20.46 0.88
C TYR A 131 -1.41 -21.02 -0.52
N THR A 132 -1.57 -20.18 -1.54
CA THR A 132 -1.29 -20.55 -2.93
C THR A 132 0.10 -20.08 -3.39
N GLY A 133 0.82 -20.92 -4.12
CA GLY A 133 2.04 -20.55 -4.84
C GLY A 133 1.77 -19.88 -6.20
N PRO A 134 2.79 -19.71 -7.06
CA PRO A 134 4.14 -20.27 -6.90
C PRO A 134 4.94 -19.58 -5.79
N VAL A 135 5.94 -20.27 -5.23
CA VAL A 135 6.98 -19.62 -4.40
C VAL A 135 7.87 -18.76 -5.31
N CYS A 136 8.16 -17.53 -4.89
CA CYS A 136 9.01 -16.61 -5.64
C CYS A 136 10.40 -17.21 -5.89
N SER A 137 10.94 -17.01 -7.09
CA SER A 137 12.26 -17.53 -7.46
C SER A 137 12.94 -16.66 -8.52
N GLY A 138 13.69 -15.65 -8.07
CA GLY A 138 14.45 -14.74 -8.92
C GLY A 138 13.61 -13.64 -9.58
N GLU A 139 12.37 -13.47 -9.13
CA GLU A 139 11.46 -12.43 -9.61
C GLU A 139 11.70 -11.12 -8.83
N THR A 140 11.32 -9.97 -9.42
CA THR A 140 11.35 -8.71 -8.68
C THR A 140 10.27 -8.71 -7.61
N LEU A 141 10.70 -8.69 -6.34
CA LEU A 141 9.81 -8.62 -5.19
C LEU A 141 9.30 -7.18 -4.99
N ILE A 142 8.08 -7.05 -4.47
CA ILE A 142 7.47 -5.76 -4.13
C ILE A 142 7.52 -5.51 -2.61
N ALA A 143 7.15 -4.31 -2.18
CA ALA A 143 7.03 -4.00 -0.75
C ALA A 143 5.80 -4.72 -0.17
N PRO A 144 5.92 -5.39 0.99
CA PRO A 144 4.75 -5.83 1.75
C PRO A 144 3.94 -4.63 2.25
N GLU A 145 2.64 -4.83 2.42
CA GLU A 145 1.72 -3.85 3.01
C GLU A 145 1.47 -4.26 4.46
N ILE A 146 1.78 -3.38 5.42
CA ILE A 146 1.61 -3.69 6.84
C ILE A 146 0.11 -3.74 7.15
N ASP A 147 -0.34 -4.87 7.70
CA ASP A 147 -1.68 -5.02 8.20
C ASP A 147 -1.65 -4.51 9.64
N PHE A 148 -2.28 -3.36 9.86
CA PHE A 148 -2.39 -2.79 11.19
C PHE A 148 -2.99 -3.84 12.15
N PRO A 149 -2.50 -3.99 13.40
CA PRO A 149 -3.14 -4.88 14.36
C PRO A 149 -4.55 -4.37 14.61
N ASN A 150 -5.52 -4.97 13.92
CA ASN A 150 -6.92 -5.01 14.29
C ASN A 150 -7.06 -5.91 15.52
N HIS A 151 -6.32 -5.60 16.59
CA HIS A 151 -6.63 -6.09 17.91
C HIS A 151 -7.87 -5.35 18.38
N ARG A 152 -8.99 -6.04 18.19
CA ARG A 152 -10.31 -5.73 18.72
C ARG A 152 -10.27 -5.73 20.25
N TYR A 153 -9.67 -4.72 20.86
CA TYR A 153 -9.98 -4.30 22.22
C TYR A 153 -10.36 -2.83 22.21
N TRP A 154 -11.61 -2.62 22.58
CA TRP A 154 -12.32 -1.36 22.67
C TRP A 154 -11.63 -0.36 23.60
N TYR A 155 -10.75 0.47 23.05
CA TYR A 155 -10.51 1.84 23.51
C TYR A 155 -10.23 2.70 22.27
N PRO A 156 -11.12 3.65 21.91
CA PRO A 156 -11.06 4.40 20.65
C PRO A 156 -9.89 5.40 20.55
N GLU A 157 -8.86 5.27 21.40
CA GLU A 157 -7.72 6.20 21.50
C GLU A 157 -6.34 5.47 21.55
N THR A 158 -6.28 4.13 21.47
CA THR A 158 -5.04 3.35 21.77
C THR A 158 -4.72 2.22 20.78
N ASP A 159 -5.04 2.37 19.50
CA ASP A 159 -4.82 1.31 18.50
C ASP A 159 -3.31 0.97 18.27
N ASN A 160 -2.37 1.86 18.64
CA ASN A 160 -0.91 1.64 18.50
C ASN A 160 -0.22 1.05 19.75
N TRP A 161 -0.96 0.64 20.78
CA TRP A 161 -0.36 0.32 22.09
C TRP A 161 -0.23 -1.18 22.32
N ILE A 162 1.00 -1.61 22.55
CA ILE A 162 1.34 -3.01 22.75
C ILE A 162 1.80 -3.22 24.20
N ASP A 163 1.08 -4.06 24.94
CA ASP A 163 1.45 -4.49 26.29
C ASP A 163 2.27 -5.79 26.26
N HIS A 164 3.33 -5.84 27.06
CA HIS A 164 4.21 -7.01 27.23
C HIS A 164 3.51 -8.31 27.67
N ASN A 165 2.29 -8.25 28.22
CA ASN A 165 1.55 -9.44 28.66
C ASN A 165 0.82 -10.17 27.51
N HIS A 166 0.75 -9.57 26.32
CA HIS A 166 0.07 -10.17 25.17
C HIS A 166 1.09 -10.68 24.14
N LEU A 167 0.78 -11.82 23.50
CA LEU A 167 1.54 -12.32 22.36
C LEU A 167 1.53 -11.24 21.28
N GLN A 168 2.69 -10.64 21.04
CA GLN A 168 2.77 -9.53 20.12
C GLN A 168 2.85 -10.03 18.70
N GLU A 169 1.77 -9.82 17.95
CA GLU A 169 1.61 -10.27 16.57
C GLU A 169 1.71 -9.07 15.62
N PHE A 170 2.67 -9.11 14.71
CA PHE A 170 2.84 -8.13 13.64
C PHE A 170 2.44 -8.78 12.32
N LYS A 171 1.52 -8.17 11.58
CA LYS A 171 0.97 -8.74 10.34
C LYS A 171 1.26 -7.87 9.13
N TRP A 172 1.32 -8.52 7.98
CA TRP A 172 1.43 -7.86 6.69
C TRP A 172 0.76 -8.71 5.62
N THR A 173 0.33 -8.07 4.55
CA THR A 173 -0.07 -8.73 3.32
C THR A 173 1.00 -8.57 2.25
N TYR A 174 1.06 -9.52 1.33
CA TYR A 174 1.90 -9.44 0.14
C TYR A 174 1.04 -9.64 -1.09
N LYS A 175 0.95 -8.60 -1.93
CA LYS A 175 0.10 -8.60 -3.14
C LYS A 175 0.88 -8.94 -4.42
N GLY A 176 2.05 -9.57 -4.29
CA GLY A 176 2.86 -10.01 -5.42
C GLY A 176 2.27 -11.22 -6.15
N GLY A 177 2.80 -11.53 -7.34
CA GLY A 177 2.35 -12.67 -8.16
C GLY A 177 2.87 -14.04 -7.71
N CYS A 178 3.54 -14.10 -6.57
CA CYS A 178 4.18 -15.29 -5.99
C CYS A 178 4.25 -15.12 -4.47
N LEU A 179 4.55 -16.21 -3.75
CA LEU A 179 4.76 -16.19 -2.31
C LEU A 179 6.26 -16.10 -1.97
N PRO A 180 6.73 -15.08 -1.22
CA PRO A 180 8.12 -14.98 -0.79
C PRO A 180 8.57 -16.19 0.02
N SER A 181 9.86 -16.53 -0.03
CA SER A 181 10.38 -17.67 0.75
C SER A 181 10.51 -17.35 2.24
N TYR A 182 10.82 -16.10 2.56
CA TYR A 182 10.87 -15.57 3.92
C TYR A 182 10.79 -14.04 3.88
N TYR A 183 10.68 -13.42 5.05
CA TYR A 183 10.69 -11.98 5.23
C TYR A 183 11.82 -11.57 6.15
N ASP A 184 12.45 -10.42 5.87
CA ASP A 184 13.29 -9.72 6.84
C ASP A 184 12.41 -8.72 7.60
N TYR A 185 12.60 -8.56 8.91
CA TYR A 185 11.93 -7.55 9.72
C TYR A 185 12.92 -6.74 10.53
N GLN A 186 12.58 -5.47 10.78
CA GLN A 186 13.34 -4.58 11.65
C GLN A 186 12.40 -3.80 12.56
N PHE A 187 12.88 -3.56 13.78
CA PHE A 187 12.34 -2.67 14.78
C PHE A 187 13.44 -1.69 15.18
N ALA A 188 13.14 -0.39 15.22
CA ALA A 188 14.09 0.67 15.51
C ALA A 188 13.51 1.68 16.49
N ALA A 189 14.40 2.38 17.20
CA ALA A 189 14.03 3.50 18.08
C ALA A 189 13.83 4.82 17.32
N ASP A 190 14.07 4.81 16.00
CA ASP A 190 13.90 5.95 15.11
C ASP A 190 13.35 5.49 13.74
N ALA A 191 12.54 6.33 13.12
CA ALA A 191 11.90 6.06 11.83
C ALA A 191 12.89 5.99 10.66
N ALA A 192 14.12 6.47 10.83
CA ALA A 192 15.18 6.35 9.84
C ALA A 192 15.91 4.99 9.90
N PHE A 193 15.58 4.14 10.87
CA PHE A 193 16.21 2.83 11.11
C PHE A 193 17.73 2.93 11.29
N THR A 194 18.19 3.99 11.95
CA THR A 194 19.61 4.19 12.29
C THR A 194 19.99 3.55 13.64
N ASN A 195 19.01 3.39 14.53
CA ASN A 195 19.11 2.74 15.84
C ASN A 195 18.19 1.51 15.86
N ILE A 196 18.63 0.43 15.21
CA ILE A 196 17.95 -0.86 15.22
C ILE A 196 17.95 -1.42 16.66
N VAL A 197 16.75 -1.76 17.15
CA VAL A 197 16.54 -2.36 18.46
C VAL A 197 16.36 -3.88 18.34
N LEU A 198 15.74 -4.33 17.26
CA LEU A 198 15.58 -5.75 16.93
C LEU A 198 15.54 -5.92 15.41
N GLU A 199 16.18 -6.96 14.89
CA GLU A 199 16.03 -7.38 13.51
C GLU A 199 16.14 -8.90 13.37
N GLY A 200 15.56 -9.44 12.31
CA GLY A 200 15.60 -10.88 12.07
C GLY A 200 14.91 -11.28 10.79
N THR A 201 14.74 -12.58 10.61
CA THR A 201 14.01 -13.17 9.50
C THR A 201 12.91 -14.10 9.99
N THR A 202 11.90 -14.29 9.15
CA THR A 202 10.79 -15.21 9.43
C THR A 202 10.30 -15.91 8.18
N THR A 203 10.02 -17.20 8.32
CA THR A 203 9.40 -18.04 7.27
C THR A 203 7.88 -18.09 7.40
N GLU A 204 7.33 -17.45 8.42
CA GLU A 204 5.89 -17.25 8.55
C GLU A 204 5.43 -16.33 7.41
N ILE A 205 4.29 -16.67 6.81
CA ILE A 205 3.89 -16.13 5.51
C ILE A 205 3.42 -14.67 5.62
N TYR A 206 2.64 -14.33 6.65
CA TYR A 206 2.03 -12.99 6.85
C TYR A 206 2.07 -12.51 8.30
N THR A 207 2.92 -13.11 9.13
CA THR A 207 2.89 -12.82 10.57
C THR A 207 4.26 -12.98 11.19
N GLN A 208 4.60 -12.13 12.16
CA GLN A 208 5.74 -12.31 13.02
C GLN A 208 5.32 -12.14 14.48
N HIS A 209 5.72 -13.09 15.32
CA HIS A 209 5.57 -12.98 16.76
C HIS A 209 6.87 -12.48 17.40
N ILE A 210 6.77 -11.45 18.22
CA ILE A 210 7.90 -10.91 18.97
C ILE A 210 7.73 -11.24 20.45
N PHE A 211 8.78 -11.84 21.03
CA PHE A 211 8.85 -12.21 22.44
C PHE A 211 9.83 -11.33 23.22
N GLU A 212 10.46 -10.37 22.54
CA GLU A 212 11.41 -9.44 23.14
C GLU A 212 10.68 -8.31 23.88
N THR A 213 11.29 -7.84 24.96
CA THR A 213 10.78 -6.67 25.69
C THR A 213 11.52 -5.42 25.27
N PHE A 214 10.78 -4.42 24.82
CA PHE A 214 11.36 -3.11 24.52
C PHE A 214 11.37 -2.19 25.76
N PRO A 215 12.11 -1.06 25.71
CA PRO A 215 12.08 -0.07 26.80
C PRO A 215 10.66 0.41 27.07
N ASN A 216 10.23 0.48 28.34
CA ASN A 216 8.88 0.95 28.68
C ASN A 216 8.68 2.39 28.18
N CYS A 217 7.46 2.72 27.72
CA CYS A 217 7.10 4.04 27.19
C CYS A 217 7.91 4.47 25.97
N SER A 218 8.24 3.55 25.07
CA SER A 218 8.98 3.87 23.84
C SER A 218 8.08 3.83 22.61
N THR A 219 8.18 4.84 21.75
CA THR A 219 7.79 4.70 20.34
C THR A 219 8.84 3.90 19.62
N LEU A 220 8.40 2.90 18.87
CA LEU A 220 9.24 2.09 18.01
C LEU A 220 8.69 2.11 16.60
N PHE A 221 9.58 1.95 15.64
CA PHE A 221 9.27 1.90 14.23
C PHE A 221 9.59 0.52 13.73
N TRP A 222 8.73 -0.06 12.93
CA TRP A 222 8.97 -1.35 12.32
C TRP A 222 8.66 -1.35 10.83
N ARG A 223 9.35 -2.25 10.14
CA ARG A 223 9.20 -2.49 8.71
C ARG A 223 9.52 -3.94 8.39
N VAL A 224 8.96 -4.42 7.29
CA VAL A 224 9.15 -5.78 6.80
C VAL A 224 9.41 -5.76 5.30
N ARG A 225 10.23 -6.70 4.79
CA ARG A 225 10.45 -6.86 3.34
C ARG A 225 10.48 -8.32 2.93
N ALA A 226 10.02 -8.59 1.73
CA ALA A 226 10.04 -9.92 1.13
C ALA A 226 11.45 -10.32 0.68
N ASN A 227 11.75 -11.62 0.77
CA ASN A 227 12.99 -12.22 0.29
C ASN A 227 12.72 -13.64 -0.27
N ASP A 228 13.44 -14.02 -1.33
CA ASP A 228 13.36 -15.37 -1.93
C ASP A 228 14.65 -16.19 -1.81
N GLY A 229 15.63 -15.69 -1.03
CA GLY A 229 16.96 -16.26 -0.85
C GLY A 229 18.00 -15.76 -1.87
N ASN A 230 17.57 -15.26 -3.03
CA ASN A 230 18.44 -14.72 -4.07
C ASN A 230 18.20 -13.23 -4.33
N THR A 231 16.97 -12.77 -4.12
CA THR A 231 16.51 -11.40 -4.32
C THR A 231 15.87 -10.88 -3.04
N THR A 232 16.08 -9.58 -2.80
CA THR A 232 15.54 -8.87 -1.65
C THR A 232 14.67 -7.74 -2.16
N GLY A 233 13.41 -7.72 -1.73
CA GLY A 233 12.44 -6.68 -2.08
C GLY A 233 12.68 -5.37 -1.34
N PRO A 234 11.97 -4.29 -1.73
CA PRO A 234 11.95 -3.07 -0.95
C PRO A 234 11.27 -3.29 0.41
N TRP A 235 11.62 -2.45 1.38
CA TRP A 235 10.92 -2.37 2.66
C TRP A 235 9.48 -1.90 2.46
N SER A 236 8.58 -2.41 3.31
CA SER A 236 7.26 -1.82 3.53
C SER A 236 7.39 -0.35 3.92
N ASP A 237 6.26 0.36 3.86
CA ASP A 237 6.14 1.63 4.58
C ASP A 237 6.47 1.41 6.06
N VAL A 238 7.01 2.45 6.68
CA VAL A 238 7.39 2.43 8.10
C VAL A 238 6.13 2.60 8.92
N GLN A 239 5.92 1.68 9.86
CA GLN A 239 4.82 1.75 10.81
C GLN A 239 5.38 1.96 12.22
N ASP A 240 4.79 2.89 12.97
CA ASP A 240 5.10 3.09 14.38
C ASP A 240 4.15 2.29 15.29
N PHE A 241 4.62 2.01 16.51
CA PHE A 241 3.80 1.60 17.64
C PHE A 241 4.41 2.10 18.95
N HIS A 242 3.57 2.20 19.97
CA HIS A 242 3.99 2.50 21.33
C HIS A 242 4.08 1.21 22.15
N TRP A 243 5.24 0.98 22.74
CA TRP A 243 5.47 -0.14 23.63
C TRP A 243 5.31 0.28 25.10
N VAL A 244 4.50 -0.49 25.83
CA VAL A 244 4.33 -0.34 27.27
C VAL A 244 4.47 -1.66 28.00
N LYS A 245 5.07 -1.58 29.19
CA LYS A 245 5.21 -2.69 30.13
C LYS A 245 4.15 -2.64 31.24
N ASP A 246 3.51 -1.50 31.47
CA ASP A 246 2.40 -1.37 32.41
C ASP A 246 1.54 -0.14 32.10
N ASP A 247 0.31 -0.16 32.62
CA ASP A 247 -0.68 0.91 32.45
C ASP A 247 -0.28 2.24 33.12
N THR A 248 0.81 2.27 33.90
CA THR A 248 1.27 3.50 34.57
C THR A 248 1.78 4.51 33.54
N CYS A 249 2.36 4.03 32.45
CA CYS A 249 2.76 4.83 31.31
C CYS A 249 1.56 5.55 30.67
N TYR A 250 0.48 4.81 30.43
CA TYR A 250 -0.75 5.32 29.81
C TYR A 250 -1.42 6.40 30.68
N GLN A 251 -1.54 6.13 31.98
CA GLN A 251 -2.17 7.03 32.96
C GLN A 251 -1.38 8.34 33.15
N THR A 252 -0.05 8.28 33.10
CA THR A 252 0.81 9.44 33.36
C THR A 252 1.21 10.19 32.09
N HIS A 253 1.28 9.58 30.90
CA HIS A 253 1.81 10.24 29.71
C HIS A 253 0.77 10.71 28.69
N TYR A 254 -0.41 10.09 28.62
CA TYR A 254 -1.41 10.42 27.58
C TYR A 254 -2.75 10.88 28.14
N LEU A 255 -3.06 10.54 29.40
CA LEU A 255 -4.21 11.06 30.14
C LEU A 255 -3.85 12.20 31.11
N SER A 256 -2.58 12.50 31.31
CA SER A 256 -2.13 13.55 32.22
C SER A 256 -1.55 14.73 31.46
N ASP A 257 -1.71 15.95 31.98
CA ASP A 257 -1.16 17.21 31.49
C ASP A 257 0.40 17.27 31.53
N GLU A 258 1.09 16.13 31.56
CA GLU A 258 2.55 16.00 31.74
C GLU A 258 3.33 15.66 30.45
N SER A 259 2.67 15.47 29.29
CA SER A 259 3.34 15.36 27.98
C SER A 259 3.11 16.58 27.11
N GLY A 260 4.13 16.98 26.35
CA GLY A 260 4.02 18.10 25.43
C GLY A 260 3.36 17.64 24.14
N ARG A 261 2.36 18.39 23.64
CA ARG A 261 1.70 18.08 22.36
C ARG A 261 2.14 19.07 21.30
N ILE A 262 2.56 18.56 20.14
CA ILE A 262 2.85 19.37 18.96
C ILE A 262 1.77 19.09 17.92
N GLY A 263 0.82 20.01 17.79
CA GLY A 263 -0.21 19.98 16.75
C GLY A 263 0.39 20.34 15.40
N VAL A 264 0.01 19.60 14.35
CA VAL A 264 0.45 19.88 12.97
C VAL A 264 -0.76 20.17 12.12
N ARG A 265 -0.75 21.32 11.44
CA ARG A 265 -1.81 21.77 10.53
C ARG A 265 -1.23 21.94 9.15
N LEU A 266 -1.94 21.44 8.14
CA LEU A 266 -1.72 21.73 6.74
C LEU A 266 -2.95 22.49 6.23
N TYR A 267 -2.75 23.58 5.50
CA TYR A 267 -3.84 24.31 4.89
C TYR A 267 -3.51 24.70 3.46
N GLU A 268 -4.57 24.75 2.63
CA GLU A 268 -4.51 25.39 1.34
C GLU A 268 -4.57 26.90 1.53
N ASP A 269 -3.48 27.56 1.15
CA ASP A 269 -3.31 29.00 1.13
C ASP A 269 -3.86 29.55 -0.19
N VAL A 270 -5.04 30.16 -0.14
CA VAL A 270 -5.86 30.43 -1.30
C VAL A 270 -5.56 31.82 -1.87
N CYS A 271 -4.93 31.85 -3.04
CA CYS A 271 -4.87 33.04 -3.88
C CYS A 271 -5.58 32.83 -5.23
N SER A 272 -6.67 33.56 -5.45
CA SER A 272 -7.43 33.49 -6.72
C SER A 272 -6.72 34.12 -7.94
N LEU A 273 -5.48 34.59 -7.75
CA LEU A 273 -4.63 35.17 -8.79
C LEU A 273 -3.30 34.42 -8.88
N THR A 274 -3.16 33.24 -8.25
CA THR A 274 -1.93 32.45 -8.32
C THR A 274 -1.55 32.23 -9.77
N GLY A 275 -0.29 32.56 -10.10
CA GLY A 275 0.26 32.44 -11.44
C GLY A 275 0.09 33.66 -12.34
N MET A 276 -0.77 34.61 -11.97
CA MET A 276 -0.94 35.85 -12.74
C MET A 276 0.27 36.79 -12.58
N GLN A 277 0.61 37.49 -13.66
CA GLN A 277 1.52 38.64 -13.59
C GLN A 277 0.74 39.91 -13.25
N ALA A 278 1.23 40.67 -12.27
CA ALA A 278 0.68 41.98 -11.92
C ALA A 278 1.75 43.07 -12.09
N PRO A 279 1.43 44.28 -12.59
CA PRO A 279 2.37 45.39 -12.52
C PRO A 279 2.70 45.78 -11.08
N GLU A 280 3.92 46.26 -10.83
CA GLU A 280 4.34 46.75 -9.51
C GLU A 280 3.39 47.87 -9.02
N GLY A 281 2.92 47.75 -7.78
CA GLY A 281 2.04 48.74 -7.14
C GLY A 281 0.54 48.56 -7.42
N VAL A 282 0.13 47.48 -8.09
CA VAL A 282 -1.29 47.10 -8.22
C VAL A 282 -1.79 46.44 -6.93
N GLY A 283 -2.99 46.84 -6.48
CA GLY A 283 -3.65 46.18 -5.36
C GLY A 283 -4.08 44.77 -5.73
N LEU A 284 -3.62 43.78 -4.97
CA LEU A 284 -3.96 42.37 -5.15
C LEU A 284 -5.23 42.01 -4.39
N LYS A 285 -5.86 40.89 -4.76
CA LYS A 285 -6.96 40.31 -3.99
C LYS A 285 -6.45 39.82 -2.62
N PRO A 286 -7.31 39.74 -1.59
CA PRO A 286 -6.93 39.16 -0.30
C PRO A 286 -6.36 37.75 -0.46
N GLY A 287 -5.37 37.41 0.38
CA GLY A 287 -4.64 36.14 0.30
C GLY A 287 -3.52 36.13 -0.74
N CYS A 288 -3.36 37.19 -1.55
CA CYS A 288 -2.38 37.23 -2.63
C CYS A 288 -1.25 38.24 -2.36
N VAL A 289 0.00 37.79 -2.56
CA VAL A 289 1.21 38.62 -2.53
C VAL A 289 1.95 38.53 -3.86
N GLN A 290 2.63 39.61 -4.22
CA GLN A 290 3.53 39.63 -5.38
C GLN A 290 4.97 39.51 -4.94
N TYR A 291 5.71 38.59 -5.56
CA TYR A 291 7.15 38.44 -5.35
C TYR A 291 7.94 39.13 -6.47
N THR A 292 9.02 39.80 -6.08
CA THR A 292 9.95 40.48 -6.98
C THR A 292 11.25 39.71 -7.07
N PRO A 293 11.93 39.68 -8.23
CA PRO A 293 11.71 40.49 -9.44
C PRO A 293 10.70 39.93 -10.47
N GLU A 294 10.11 38.76 -10.26
CA GLU A 294 9.31 38.05 -11.27
C GLU A 294 7.91 38.65 -11.51
N LEU A 295 7.47 39.58 -10.65
CA LEU A 295 6.14 40.19 -10.69
C LEU A 295 4.98 39.18 -10.62
N LYS A 296 5.24 37.96 -10.15
CA LYS A 296 4.25 36.88 -10.05
C LYS A 296 3.49 36.96 -8.73
N VAL A 297 2.20 36.68 -8.83
CA VAL A 297 1.29 36.63 -7.70
C VAL A 297 1.16 35.20 -7.20
N HIS A 298 1.27 35.03 -5.89
CA HIS A 298 1.16 33.77 -5.15
C HIS A 298 0.34 34.01 -3.89
N ALA A 299 -0.02 32.94 -3.18
CA ALA A 299 -0.60 33.09 -1.87
C ALA A 299 0.41 33.62 -0.83
N ASP A 300 -0.09 34.32 0.17
CA ASP A 300 0.69 35.22 1.02
C ASP A 300 1.33 34.55 2.25
N GLY A 301 1.05 33.28 2.49
CA GLY A 301 1.56 32.51 3.61
C GLY A 301 0.84 32.80 4.93
N GLU A 302 -0.27 33.55 4.92
CA GLU A 302 -1.04 33.85 6.13
C GLU A 302 -2.34 33.03 6.15
N MET A 303 -2.54 32.20 7.18
CA MET A 303 -3.81 31.50 7.34
C MET A 303 -4.93 32.48 7.72
N THR A 304 -5.85 32.70 6.80
CA THR A 304 -7.04 33.54 6.89
C THR A 304 -8.33 32.71 6.90
N SER A 305 -9.49 33.39 6.82
CA SER A 305 -10.79 32.72 6.67
C SER A 305 -11.08 32.23 5.24
N LEU A 306 -10.23 32.58 4.26
CA LEU A 306 -10.36 32.09 2.88
C LEU A 306 -9.73 30.70 2.71
N ASP A 307 -8.88 30.31 3.65
CA ASP A 307 -8.05 29.12 3.57
C ASP A 307 -8.74 27.90 4.17
N HIS A 308 -8.34 26.73 3.68
CA HIS A 308 -8.99 25.48 4.04
C HIS A 308 -7.99 24.51 4.65
N GLU A 309 -8.33 23.94 5.81
CA GLU A 309 -7.53 22.85 6.39
C GLU A 309 -7.57 21.63 5.49
N MET A 310 -6.40 21.04 5.28
CA MET A 310 -6.20 19.81 4.52
C MET A 310 -5.89 18.66 5.48
N TRP A 311 -6.28 17.45 5.10
CA TRP A 311 -6.25 16.25 5.93
C TRP A 311 -5.66 15.06 5.18
N SER A 312 -5.58 13.91 5.85
CA SER A 312 -5.03 12.67 5.32
C SER A 312 -3.58 12.82 4.84
N PHE A 313 -2.79 13.63 5.54
CA PHE A 313 -1.38 13.87 5.21
C PHE A 313 -0.46 13.23 6.25
N GLN A 314 0.74 12.87 5.81
CA GLN A 314 1.82 12.38 6.65
C GLN A 314 2.78 13.53 7.02
N ALA A 315 3.15 13.59 8.29
CA ALA A 315 4.21 14.46 8.79
C ALA A 315 5.25 13.64 9.56
N TYR A 316 6.44 14.22 9.70
CA TYR A 316 7.56 13.62 10.41
C TYR A 316 8.06 14.57 11.51
N LEU A 317 8.58 13.98 12.58
CA LEU A 317 9.21 14.66 13.69
C LEU A 317 10.69 14.26 13.75
N GLY A 318 11.56 15.20 14.07
CA GLY A 318 12.96 14.99 14.41
C GLY A 318 13.33 15.66 15.72
N SER A 319 14.34 15.13 16.40
CA SER A 319 14.91 15.75 17.61
C SER A 319 15.88 16.87 17.24
N GLY A 320 15.69 18.06 17.78
CA GLY A 320 16.56 19.22 17.54
C GLY A 320 15.96 20.21 16.54
N LYS A 321 16.80 21.14 16.04
CA LYS A 321 16.38 22.12 15.03
C LYS A 321 16.32 21.47 13.65
N CYS A 322 15.51 22.04 12.77
CA CYS A 322 15.50 21.62 11.37
C CYS A 322 16.84 21.93 10.67
N PRO A 323 17.28 21.08 9.73
CA PRO A 323 16.66 19.81 9.34
C PRO A 323 16.94 18.68 10.36
N SER A 324 15.89 17.98 10.77
CA SER A 324 15.98 16.74 11.54
C SER A 324 14.72 15.92 11.29
N THR A 325 14.87 14.60 11.16
CA THR A 325 13.76 13.65 10.99
C THR A 325 14.01 12.43 11.88
N GLY A 326 13.17 11.41 11.78
CA GLY A 326 13.43 10.09 12.36
C GLY A 326 12.99 9.91 13.82
N LEU A 327 12.56 10.97 14.52
CA LEU A 327 12.05 10.83 15.89
C LEU A 327 10.64 10.26 15.93
N ASP A 328 9.77 10.73 15.03
CA ASP A 328 8.40 10.23 14.91
C ASP A 328 7.87 10.44 13.49
N GLN A 329 6.82 9.70 13.13
CA GLN A 329 6.10 9.83 11.86
C GLN A 329 4.63 9.52 12.12
N LYS A 330 3.74 10.37 11.59
CA LYS A 330 2.31 10.22 11.85
C LYS A 330 1.48 10.68 10.67
N ASN A 331 0.35 9.99 10.46
CA ASN A 331 -0.69 10.40 9.53
C ASN A 331 -1.77 11.20 10.28
N PHE A 332 -2.19 12.32 9.70
CA PHE A 332 -3.15 13.27 10.26
C PHE A 332 -4.45 13.17 9.47
N TYR A 333 -5.54 12.73 10.10
CA TYR A 333 -6.83 12.46 9.44
C TYR A 333 -7.98 13.28 10.05
N ILE A 334 -9.08 13.43 9.31
CA ILE A 334 -10.31 14.06 9.81
C ILE A 334 -10.82 13.32 11.05
N GLY A 335 -11.00 14.05 12.16
CA GLY A 335 -11.51 13.49 13.41
C GLY A 335 -10.52 12.61 14.18
N GLY A 336 -9.27 12.48 13.70
CA GLY A 336 -8.20 11.74 14.35
C GLY A 336 -7.41 12.55 15.38
N ASN A 337 -6.44 11.89 16.02
CA ASN A 337 -5.51 12.54 16.95
C ASN A 337 -4.42 13.32 16.18
N ASN A 338 -4.50 14.64 16.23
CA ASN A 338 -3.67 15.55 15.42
C ASN A 338 -2.43 16.10 16.14
N TYR A 339 -1.81 15.30 17.02
CA TYR A 339 -0.63 15.71 17.78
C TYR A 339 0.51 14.69 17.69
N PHE A 340 1.74 15.18 17.61
CA PHE A 340 2.90 14.46 18.10
C PHE A 340 3.00 14.63 19.62
N TYR A 341 3.37 13.56 20.32
CA TYR A 341 3.63 13.61 21.75
C TYR A 341 5.14 13.65 21.98
N VAL A 342 5.59 14.58 22.82
CA VAL A 342 7.00 14.70 23.19
C VAL A 342 7.19 14.66 24.69
N LEU A 343 8.24 13.93 25.10
CA LEU A 343 8.50 13.61 26.51
C LEU A 343 9.56 14.50 27.16
N THR A 344 10.25 15.31 26.37
CA THR A 344 11.31 16.19 26.89
C THR A 344 11.15 17.61 26.36
N PRO A 345 11.36 18.65 27.19
CA PRO A 345 11.53 20.00 26.69
C PRO A 345 12.74 20.05 25.75
N GLY A 346 12.63 20.83 24.69
CA GLY A 346 13.69 20.91 23.68
C GLY A 346 13.20 21.42 22.34
N MET A 347 14.12 21.44 21.38
CA MET A 347 13.78 21.77 20.00
C MET A 347 13.37 20.50 19.28
N TYR A 348 12.35 20.61 18.43
CA TYR A 348 11.90 19.56 17.53
C TYR A 348 11.78 20.11 16.12
N CYS A 349 12.00 19.26 15.12
CA CYS A 349 11.76 19.61 13.73
C CYS A 349 10.54 18.86 13.24
N VAL A 350 9.49 19.58 12.82
CA VAL A 350 8.32 19.00 12.16
C VAL A 350 8.47 19.21 10.66
N SER A 351 8.16 18.20 9.86
CA SER A 351 8.27 18.29 8.41
C SER A 351 7.14 17.60 7.65
N ILE A 352 6.77 18.16 6.49
CA ILE A 352 5.76 17.62 5.57
C ILE A 352 6.35 17.58 4.15
N SER A 353 6.23 16.43 3.49
CA SER A 353 6.67 16.21 2.10
C SER A 353 5.58 16.61 1.10
N ARG A 354 5.94 17.06 -0.10
CA ARG A 354 4.99 17.25 -1.21
C ARG A 354 4.66 15.97 -1.98
N SER A 355 5.43 14.88 -1.80
CA SER A 355 5.11 13.57 -2.40
C SER A 355 4.00 12.86 -1.66
N GLN A 356 2.84 13.46 -1.64
CA GLN A 356 1.65 12.83 -1.08
C GLN A 356 0.40 13.40 -1.73
N VAL A 357 -0.64 12.58 -1.66
CA VAL A 357 -2.00 12.97 -1.95
C VAL A 357 -2.68 13.19 -0.61
N VAL A 358 -3.39 14.30 -0.49
CA VAL A 358 -4.05 14.74 0.74
C VAL A 358 -5.52 15.03 0.44
N ASP A 359 -6.36 14.92 1.45
CA ASP A 359 -7.77 15.32 1.34
C ASP A 359 -7.91 16.83 1.54
N ASN A 360 -8.54 17.50 0.58
CA ASN A 360 -8.96 18.88 0.70
C ASN A 360 -10.46 18.96 0.48
N GLN A 361 -11.20 19.12 1.58
CA GLN A 361 -12.67 19.22 1.57
C GLN A 361 -13.36 18.05 0.82
N GLY A 362 -12.87 16.82 0.98
CA GLY A 362 -13.43 15.63 0.32
C GLY A 362 -12.90 15.37 -1.10
N THR A 363 -11.88 16.11 -1.54
CA THR A 363 -11.22 15.91 -2.83
C THR A 363 -9.75 15.58 -2.61
N ASP A 364 -9.29 14.48 -3.23
CA ASP A 364 -7.88 14.09 -3.23
C ASP A 364 -7.04 15.03 -4.10
N ILE A 365 -6.02 15.63 -3.51
CA ILE A 365 -5.12 16.59 -4.17
C ILE A 365 -3.67 16.19 -3.94
N SER A 366 -2.87 16.15 -5.01
CA SER A 366 -1.43 15.97 -4.89
C SER A 366 -0.75 17.28 -4.51
N LEU A 367 0.00 17.29 -3.41
CA LEU A 367 0.82 18.44 -2.99
C LEU A 367 1.97 18.76 -3.96
N MET A 368 2.25 17.86 -4.92
CA MET A 368 3.14 18.14 -6.03
C MET A 368 2.61 19.25 -6.95
N LYS A 369 1.30 19.51 -6.98
CA LYS A 369 0.63 20.53 -7.81
C LYS A 369 0.56 21.92 -7.18
N GLY A 370 1.56 22.30 -6.40
CA GLY A 370 1.56 23.58 -5.70
C GLY A 370 2.88 23.84 -5.00
N ILE A 371 2.92 24.85 -4.14
CA ILE A 371 4.15 25.34 -3.53
C ILE A 371 3.93 25.68 -2.06
N TRP A 372 4.94 25.49 -1.23
CA TRP A 372 4.87 25.92 0.17
C TRP A 372 4.90 27.44 0.25
N THR A 373 3.94 28.02 0.96
CA THR A 373 3.87 29.47 1.22
C THR A 373 4.24 29.79 2.66
N ASP A 374 4.04 28.86 3.58
CA ASP A 374 4.41 29.04 4.98
C ASP A 374 4.86 27.71 5.63
N PRO A 375 6.18 27.46 5.83
CA PRO A 375 7.26 28.34 5.47
C PRO A 375 7.39 28.43 3.95
N ARG A 376 7.60 29.64 3.43
CA ARG A 376 7.92 29.83 2.01
C ARG A 376 9.21 29.09 1.70
N THR A 377 9.08 27.92 1.09
CA THR A 377 10.22 27.12 0.67
C THR A 377 9.92 26.45 -0.65
N ASN A 378 11.03 26.18 -1.31
CA ASN A 378 11.11 25.57 -2.61
C ASN A 378 11.41 24.08 -2.52
N ASP A 379 11.77 23.62 -1.32
CA ASP A 379 12.11 22.25 -1.04
C ASP A 379 10.91 21.33 -1.17
N PHE A 380 11.23 20.08 -1.48
CA PHE A 380 10.27 18.98 -1.51
C PHE A 380 9.60 18.77 -0.15
N VAL A 381 10.34 19.08 0.92
CA VAL A 381 9.91 18.95 2.30
C VAL A 381 9.92 20.32 2.95
N ALA A 382 8.77 20.80 3.41
CA ALA A 382 8.71 21.96 4.28
C ALA A 382 9.01 21.52 5.71
N MET A 383 9.78 22.32 6.44
CA MET A 383 10.17 22.01 7.81
C MET A 383 10.04 23.22 8.73
N ARG A 384 9.57 22.99 9.96
CA ARG A 384 9.51 24.00 11.02
C ARG A 384 10.15 23.50 12.29
N THR A 385 10.98 24.35 12.87
CA THR A 385 11.52 24.12 14.20
C THR A 385 10.51 24.60 15.25
N VAL A 386 10.19 23.72 16.20
CA VAL A 386 9.30 23.97 17.34
C VAL A 386 10.12 23.91 18.62
N GLU A 387 9.93 24.89 19.50
CA GLU A 387 10.47 24.85 20.85
C GLU A 387 9.39 24.38 21.82
N MET A 388 9.67 23.29 22.53
CA MET A 388 8.82 22.78 23.60
C MET A 388 9.40 23.23 24.94
N ALA A 389 8.73 24.21 25.54
CA ALA A 389 9.14 24.78 26.81
C ALA A 389 8.99 23.79 27.97
N SER A 390 9.74 24.02 29.06
CA SER A 390 9.57 23.28 30.30
C SER A 390 8.16 23.47 30.86
N GLY A 391 7.48 22.38 31.22
CA GLY A 391 6.08 22.39 31.68
C GLY A 391 5.07 22.00 30.60
N PHE A 392 5.53 21.52 29.44
CA PHE A 392 4.75 20.76 28.46
C PHE A 392 3.49 21.47 27.93
N GLN A 393 3.63 22.75 27.56
CA GLN A 393 2.57 23.47 26.87
C GLN A 393 2.38 22.92 25.45
N ASP A 394 1.12 22.87 24.99
CA ASP A 394 0.80 22.55 23.61
C ASP A 394 1.46 23.57 22.68
N ALA A 395 2.17 23.07 21.67
CA ALA A 395 2.63 23.85 20.53
C ALA A 395 1.80 23.49 19.30
N GLU A 396 1.68 24.42 18.36
CA GLU A 396 1.09 24.16 17.05
C GLU A 396 2.06 24.67 15.98
N VAL A 397 2.21 23.89 14.92
CA VAL A 397 2.89 24.29 13.69
C VAL A 397 1.94 24.19 12.51
N ARG A 398 2.03 25.17 11.63
CA ARG A 398 1.21 25.28 10.43
C ARG A 398 2.07 25.24 9.18
N PHE A 399 1.53 24.62 8.16
CA PHE A 399 2.11 24.53 6.83
C PHE A 399 1.09 25.07 5.83
N GLY A 400 1.42 26.19 5.18
CA GLY A 400 0.63 26.77 4.10
C GLY A 400 1.12 26.27 2.75
N TRP A 401 0.19 25.85 1.90
CA TRP A 401 0.46 25.36 0.55
C TRP A 401 -0.50 26.01 -0.45
N ASP A 402 0.05 26.62 -1.49
CA ASP A 402 -0.70 27.30 -2.56
C ASP A 402 -0.75 26.42 -3.81
N ARG A 403 -1.95 26.28 -4.38
CA ARG A 403 -2.21 25.40 -5.51
C ARG A 403 -1.88 26.09 -6.83
N ILE A 404 -1.24 25.35 -7.73
CA ILE A 404 -0.99 25.78 -9.12
C ILE A 404 -1.93 24.96 -10.03
N ASP A 405 -3.14 25.48 -10.27
CA ASP A 405 -4.19 24.78 -11.04
C ASP A 405 -4.21 25.15 -12.53
N GLU A 406 -3.61 26.27 -12.93
CA GLU A 406 -3.63 26.67 -14.35
C GLU A 406 -2.61 25.85 -15.16
N ILE A 407 -3.13 25.08 -16.13
CA ILE A 407 -2.29 24.50 -17.18
C ILE A 407 -1.77 25.67 -18.00
N PHE A 408 -0.48 25.96 -17.83
CA PHE A 408 0.14 27.09 -18.51
C PHE A 408 0.17 26.87 -20.03
N LEU A 409 0.51 25.66 -20.48
CA LEU A 409 0.41 25.26 -21.88
C LEU A 409 0.24 23.76 -22.02
N THR A 410 -0.26 23.30 -23.18
CA THR A 410 -0.28 21.88 -23.55
C THR A 410 0.76 21.63 -24.63
N PHE A 411 1.83 20.89 -24.31
CA PHE A 411 3.01 20.73 -25.17
C PHE A 411 2.96 19.42 -25.96
N PRO A 412 2.96 19.44 -27.30
CA PRO A 412 3.03 18.22 -28.08
C PRO A 412 4.45 17.64 -28.05
N LEU A 413 4.56 16.34 -27.78
CA LEU A 413 5.82 15.62 -27.73
C LEU A 413 6.07 14.87 -29.04
N GLU A 414 7.18 15.15 -29.70
CA GLU A 414 7.59 14.38 -30.89
C GLU A 414 8.08 12.96 -30.54
N ARG A 415 8.50 12.74 -29.29
CA ARG A 415 9.11 11.49 -28.82
C ARG A 415 8.75 11.24 -27.36
N VAL A 416 8.84 9.97 -26.96
CA VAL A 416 8.74 9.53 -25.56
C VAL A 416 9.75 10.29 -24.69
N LYS A 417 9.30 10.71 -23.52
CA LYS A 417 10.09 11.33 -22.46
C LYS A 417 9.88 10.58 -21.16
N ASN A 418 10.96 10.45 -20.39
CA ASN A 418 10.90 9.94 -19.03
C ASN A 418 10.30 11.03 -18.12
N CYS A 419 9.36 10.63 -17.29
CA CYS A 419 8.80 11.45 -16.23
C CYS A 419 9.41 11.05 -14.89
N TYR A 420 10.12 11.97 -14.27
CA TYR A 420 10.93 11.74 -13.09
C TYR A 420 10.23 12.24 -11.83
N PHE A 421 10.55 11.61 -10.70
CA PHE A 421 10.09 12.03 -9.37
C PHE A 421 10.59 13.43 -8.98
N GLY A 422 11.76 13.83 -9.50
CA GLY A 422 12.35 15.15 -9.31
C GLY A 422 13.08 15.62 -10.57
N PRO A 423 13.45 16.91 -10.66
CA PRO A 423 14.06 17.53 -11.83
C PRO A 423 15.57 17.24 -11.93
N GLU A 424 15.97 16.00 -11.70
CA GLU A 424 17.34 15.52 -11.85
C GLU A 424 17.35 14.14 -12.52
N LYS A 425 18.37 13.87 -13.34
CA LYS A 425 18.47 12.58 -14.05
C LYS A 425 18.65 11.38 -13.12
N LEU A 426 19.13 11.62 -11.91
CA LEU A 426 19.33 10.59 -10.89
C LEU A 426 18.04 10.26 -10.11
N CYS A 427 17.00 11.08 -10.25
CA CYS A 427 15.71 10.81 -9.63
C CYS A 427 15.06 9.55 -10.25
N PRO A 428 14.26 8.79 -9.47
CA PRO A 428 13.50 7.67 -10.02
C PRO A 428 12.54 8.11 -11.14
N ILE A 429 12.43 7.30 -12.19
CA ILE A 429 11.41 7.47 -13.22
C ILE A 429 10.09 6.92 -12.68
N VAL A 430 9.04 7.74 -12.66
CA VAL A 430 7.71 7.40 -12.15
C VAL A 430 6.70 7.11 -13.25
N GLU A 431 6.89 7.68 -14.45
CA GLU A 431 5.99 7.47 -15.60
C GLU A 431 6.71 7.77 -16.93
N PHE A 432 6.12 7.42 -18.07
CA PHE A 432 6.57 7.81 -19.41
C PHE A 432 5.46 8.42 -20.25
N THR A 433 5.85 9.38 -21.09
CA THR A 433 4.94 9.95 -22.09
C THR A 433 4.81 9.02 -23.30
N GLU A 434 3.77 9.21 -24.10
CA GLU A 434 3.66 8.56 -25.40
C GLU A 434 4.25 9.43 -26.51
N ALA A 435 4.83 8.83 -27.55
CA ALA A 435 5.28 9.61 -28.71
C ALA A 435 4.06 10.16 -29.47
N GLY A 436 4.04 11.47 -29.73
CA GLY A 436 2.91 12.14 -30.38
C GLY A 436 1.80 12.57 -29.42
N SER A 437 1.90 12.29 -28.11
CA SER A 437 0.96 12.81 -27.12
C SER A 437 1.25 14.28 -26.81
N ALA A 438 0.27 14.96 -26.20
CA ALA A 438 0.47 16.28 -25.62
C ALA A 438 0.41 16.19 -24.10
N ILE A 439 1.27 16.93 -23.41
CA ILE A 439 1.33 16.96 -21.94
C ILE A 439 1.04 18.37 -21.41
N PRO A 440 0.32 18.52 -20.29
CA PRO A 440 0.16 19.83 -19.65
C PRO A 440 1.47 20.25 -19.00
N ILE A 441 1.92 21.47 -19.22
CA ILE A 441 3.04 22.07 -18.49
C ILE A 441 2.47 23.05 -17.48
N TYR A 442 2.81 22.84 -16.21
CA TYR A 442 2.39 23.70 -15.11
C TYR A 442 3.48 24.72 -14.78
N ALA A 443 4.74 24.29 -14.78
CA ALA A 443 5.87 25.11 -14.38
C ALA A 443 7.19 24.58 -14.96
N ARG A 444 8.28 25.33 -14.85
CA ARG A 444 9.64 25.03 -15.31
C ARG A 444 10.68 25.28 -14.22
N ASP A 445 11.86 24.69 -14.32
CA ASP A 445 12.94 25.03 -13.40
C ASP A 445 13.61 26.37 -13.79
N GLN A 446 14.47 26.93 -12.92
CA GLN A 446 15.16 28.20 -13.21
C GLN A 446 15.93 28.19 -14.53
N LYS A 447 16.48 27.05 -14.94
CA LYS A 447 17.22 26.89 -16.21
C LYS A 447 16.33 26.52 -17.38
N SER A 448 15.05 26.22 -17.14
CA SER A 448 14.07 25.78 -18.15
C SER A 448 14.51 24.53 -18.91
N GLU A 449 15.23 23.65 -18.22
CA GLU A 449 15.60 22.31 -18.69
C GLU A 449 14.58 21.26 -18.22
N TRP A 450 13.86 21.55 -17.14
CA TRP A 450 12.90 20.65 -16.54
C TRP A 450 11.53 21.31 -16.44
N MET A 451 10.49 20.52 -16.66
CA MET A 451 9.10 20.97 -16.67
C MET A 451 8.29 20.12 -15.69
N LEU A 452 7.53 20.77 -14.81
CA LEU A 452 6.51 20.12 -14.00
C LEU A 452 5.30 19.86 -14.89
N THR A 453 4.89 18.59 -14.95
CA THR A 453 3.83 18.11 -15.82
C THR A 453 3.03 17.01 -15.12
N GLU A 454 2.04 16.48 -15.81
CA GLU A 454 1.27 15.31 -15.40
C GLU A 454 1.18 14.35 -16.58
N VAL A 455 1.49 13.09 -16.32
CA VAL A 455 1.42 12.02 -17.32
C VAL A 455 0.51 10.93 -16.78
N HIS A 456 -0.57 10.63 -17.50
CA HIS A 456 -1.58 9.64 -17.10
C HIS A 456 -2.12 9.84 -15.66
N GLY A 457 -2.27 11.08 -15.21
CA GLY A 457 -2.72 11.38 -13.83
C GLY A 457 -1.60 11.44 -12.79
N THR A 458 -0.35 11.14 -13.17
CA THR A 458 0.83 11.17 -12.28
C THR A 458 1.60 12.48 -12.44
N PRO A 459 1.63 13.37 -11.43
CA PRO A 459 2.47 14.56 -11.46
C PRO A 459 3.95 14.20 -11.39
N CYS A 460 4.76 14.77 -12.27
CA CYS A 460 6.17 14.43 -12.40
C CYS A 460 6.96 15.48 -13.21
N TYR A 461 8.27 15.32 -13.29
CA TYR A 461 9.18 16.25 -13.97
C TYR A 461 9.70 15.66 -15.27
N VAL A 462 9.60 16.39 -16.37
CA VAL A 462 10.14 15.97 -17.67
C VAL A 462 11.26 16.91 -18.10
N GLN A 463 12.35 16.33 -18.61
CA GLN A 463 13.41 17.11 -19.23
C GLN A 463 13.00 17.55 -20.65
N LEU A 464 12.73 18.85 -20.80
CA LEU A 464 12.42 19.52 -22.07
C LEU A 464 13.36 20.70 -22.24
N GLU A 465 14.14 20.67 -23.33
CA GLU A 465 15.05 21.77 -23.64
C GLU A 465 14.26 23.04 -23.96
N SER A 466 14.72 24.17 -23.43
CA SER A 466 14.09 25.48 -23.57
C SER A 466 13.91 25.86 -25.05
N SER A 467 14.85 25.46 -25.91
CA SER A 467 14.80 25.67 -27.37
C SER A 467 13.59 25.02 -28.05
N LEU A 468 13.08 23.89 -27.52
CA LEU A 468 11.92 23.21 -28.06
C LEU A 468 10.63 23.97 -27.74
N LEU A 469 10.56 24.49 -26.51
CA LEU A 469 9.47 25.36 -26.12
C LEU A 469 9.51 26.67 -26.91
N GLU A 470 10.70 27.27 -27.12
CA GLU A 470 10.85 28.55 -27.83
C GLU A 470 10.43 28.42 -29.30
N LYS A 471 10.71 27.26 -29.90
CA LYS A 471 10.25 26.95 -31.26
C LYS A 471 8.72 26.80 -31.31
N TYR A 472 8.13 26.17 -30.30
CA TYR A 472 6.68 26.02 -30.20
C TYR A 472 5.97 27.36 -29.98
N GLU A 473 6.57 28.26 -29.20
CA GLU A 473 6.14 29.66 -29.04
C GLU A 473 6.03 30.37 -30.40
N ILE A 474 7.02 30.21 -31.29
CA ILE A 474 7.03 30.81 -32.64
C ILE A 474 5.93 30.21 -33.54
N GLU A 475 5.59 28.93 -33.37
CA GLU A 475 4.60 28.23 -34.20
C GLU A 475 3.14 28.51 -33.78
N VAL A 476 2.89 28.93 -32.53
CA VAL A 476 1.54 29.17 -31.95
C VAL A 476 1.28 30.67 -31.66
N ALA A 477 2.07 31.57 -32.25
CA ALA A 477 2.12 33.01 -31.97
C ALA A 477 0.86 33.84 -32.34
N GLU A 478 -0.35 33.30 -32.23
CA GLU A 478 -1.58 34.10 -32.16
C GLU A 478 -1.94 34.51 -30.72
N ASP A 479 -1.48 33.78 -29.69
CA ASP A 479 -1.94 33.95 -28.29
C ASP A 479 -0.89 34.48 -27.29
N GLY A 480 0.19 35.13 -27.74
CA GLY A 480 1.06 35.94 -26.85
C GLY A 480 1.79 35.21 -25.71
N PHE A 481 1.90 33.88 -25.80
CA PHE A 481 2.65 33.04 -24.86
C PHE A 481 4.16 33.31 -24.94
N SER A 482 4.84 33.45 -23.80
CA SER A 482 6.30 33.36 -23.71
C SER A 482 6.75 32.35 -22.68
N ILE A 483 7.83 31.62 -22.91
CA ILE A 483 8.44 30.76 -21.87
C ILE A 483 8.87 31.54 -20.66
N ALA A 484 9.19 32.83 -20.81
CA ALA A 484 9.44 33.72 -19.68
C ALA A 484 8.28 33.69 -18.66
N ASP A 485 7.07 33.49 -19.15
CA ASP A 485 5.84 33.53 -18.38
C ASP A 485 5.52 32.19 -17.69
N LEU A 486 6.12 31.07 -18.12
CA LEU A 486 6.03 29.77 -17.41
C LEU A 486 6.47 29.96 -15.95
N GLU A 487 5.65 29.52 -15.00
CA GLU A 487 5.99 29.50 -13.58
C GLU A 487 7.30 28.81 -13.32
N PHE A 488 8.14 29.38 -12.46
CA PHE A 488 9.28 28.63 -11.97
C PHE A 488 8.77 27.67 -10.90
N PHE A 489 8.81 26.37 -11.17
CA PHE A 489 8.72 25.46 -10.04
C PHE A 489 9.98 25.67 -9.22
N PRO A 490 9.81 25.69 -7.90
CA PRO A 490 10.95 25.84 -7.06
C PRO A 490 11.86 24.60 -7.13
N GLN A 491 13.18 24.81 -7.26
CA GLN A 491 14.16 23.72 -7.35
C GLN A 491 14.10 22.88 -6.06
N PRO A 492 13.63 21.63 -6.09
CA PRO A 492 13.55 20.78 -4.91
C PRO A 492 14.94 20.32 -4.49
N SER A 493 15.06 19.88 -3.24
CA SER A 493 16.26 19.19 -2.75
C SER A 493 16.63 17.99 -3.64
N PRO A 494 17.93 17.69 -3.83
CA PRO A 494 18.39 16.61 -4.71
C PRO A 494 17.79 15.26 -4.32
N CYS A 495 17.41 14.46 -5.32
CA CYS A 495 16.90 13.12 -5.05
C CYS A 495 17.99 12.24 -4.43
N THR A 496 17.61 11.38 -3.50
CA THR A 496 18.52 10.32 -3.05
C THR A 496 18.51 9.20 -4.11
N PRO A 497 19.66 8.76 -4.63
CA PRO A 497 19.69 7.68 -5.61
C PRO A 497 19.13 6.40 -4.99
N ILE A 498 18.05 5.88 -5.56
CA ILE A 498 17.67 4.48 -5.34
C ILE A 498 18.49 3.67 -6.35
N LEU A 499 19.07 2.55 -5.90
CA LEU A 499 19.77 1.61 -6.78
C LEU A 499 18.91 1.32 -8.03
N GLU A 500 19.56 1.37 -9.19
CA GLU A 500 18.99 1.33 -10.54
C GLU A 500 17.74 0.42 -10.67
N ARG A 501 16.61 0.99 -11.10
CA ARG A 501 15.46 0.20 -11.56
C ARG A 501 15.83 -0.51 -12.86
N THR A 502 15.77 -1.84 -12.86
CA THR A 502 15.97 -2.67 -14.07
C THR A 502 14.73 -2.62 -14.98
N CYS A 503 14.91 -2.81 -16.30
CA CYS A 503 13.84 -2.78 -17.32
C CYS A 503 12.63 -3.70 -17.03
N SER A 504 12.78 -4.67 -16.13
CA SER A 504 11.72 -5.57 -15.64
C SER A 504 10.53 -4.85 -14.99
N SER A 505 10.74 -3.62 -14.49
CA SER A 505 9.71 -2.78 -13.85
C SER A 505 8.61 -2.30 -14.81
N TYR A 506 8.83 -2.40 -16.13
CA TYR A 506 7.99 -1.80 -17.18
C TYR A 506 7.24 -2.84 -18.05
N LYS A 507 7.19 -4.09 -17.59
CA LYS A 507 6.55 -5.20 -18.31
C LYS A 507 5.06 -4.93 -18.50
N GLY A 508 4.66 -4.58 -19.74
CA GLY A 508 3.27 -4.30 -20.12
C GLY A 508 3.01 -2.88 -20.62
N GLN A 509 3.98 -1.96 -20.53
CA GLN A 509 3.89 -0.64 -21.15
C GLN A 509 4.44 -0.67 -22.59
N SER A 510 3.82 0.07 -23.50
CA SER A 510 4.18 0.16 -24.93
C SER A 510 5.59 0.75 -25.21
N SER A 511 6.33 1.14 -24.15
CA SER A 511 7.49 2.03 -24.15
C SER A 511 8.87 1.34 -24.03
N CYS A 512 8.94 0.00 -24.07
CA CYS A 512 10.17 -0.77 -23.79
C CYS A 512 11.37 -0.45 -24.72
N GLU A 513 11.18 -0.08 -25.99
CA GLU A 513 12.31 0.21 -26.89
C GLU A 513 13.01 1.56 -26.62
N SER A 514 12.32 2.48 -25.92
CA SER A 514 12.77 3.87 -25.70
C SER A 514 13.66 4.05 -24.46
N ALA A 515 13.67 3.09 -23.52
CA ALA A 515 14.46 3.13 -22.28
C ALA A 515 15.89 2.58 -22.44
N GLY A 516 16.34 2.31 -23.68
CA GLY A 516 17.62 1.64 -23.91
C GLY A 516 17.55 0.12 -23.73
N CYS A 517 16.34 -0.44 -23.62
CA CYS A 517 16.09 -1.88 -23.52
C CYS A 517 15.71 -2.47 -24.91
N LYS A 518 15.76 -3.79 -25.06
CA LYS A 518 15.33 -4.56 -26.24
C LYS A 518 14.15 -5.45 -25.88
N TRP A 519 13.12 -5.46 -26.74
CA TRP A 519 12.07 -6.48 -26.72
C TRP A 519 12.61 -7.84 -27.16
N ASN A 520 12.48 -8.87 -26.32
CA ASN A 520 12.73 -10.24 -26.73
C ASN A 520 11.41 -10.99 -26.90
N VAL A 521 11.20 -11.55 -28.09
CA VAL A 521 10.08 -12.43 -28.42
C VAL A 521 10.61 -13.84 -28.61
N VAL A 522 10.30 -14.76 -27.70
CA VAL A 522 10.63 -16.18 -27.84
C VAL A 522 9.43 -16.90 -28.44
N VAL A 523 9.60 -17.51 -29.61
CA VAL A 523 8.52 -18.26 -30.28
C VAL A 523 8.56 -19.73 -29.82
N GLY A 524 7.64 -20.08 -28.90
CA GLY A 524 7.47 -21.38 -28.25
C GLY A 524 6.41 -21.29 -27.14
N ALA A 525 6.10 -22.40 -26.43
CA ALA A 525 4.95 -22.53 -25.52
C ALA A 525 5.06 -21.72 -24.20
N ALA A 526 5.16 -20.40 -24.31
CA ALA A 526 4.70 -19.36 -23.40
C ALA A 526 5.06 -18.02 -24.07
N VAL A 527 4.06 -17.22 -24.43
CA VAL A 527 4.32 -15.84 -24.90
C VAL A 527 4.76 -15.05 -23.67
N VAL A 528 6.07 -14.86 -23.54
CA VAL A 528 6.65 -13.97 -22.51
C VAL A 528 7.41 -12.88 -23.24
N GLU A 529 6.75 -11.75 -23.37
CA GLU A 529 7.31 -10.48 -23.79
C GLU A 529 8.05 -9.89 -22.58
N PHE A 530 9.38 -9.73 -22.67
CA PHE A 530 10.18 -9.09 -21.63
C PHE A 530 11.23 -8.13 -22.20
N CYS A 531 11.54 -7.14 -21.39
CA CYS A 531 12.42 -6.02 -21.68
C CYS A 531 13.80 -6.32 -21.06
N SER A 532 14.89 -6.34 -21.84
CA SER A 532 16.26 -6.51 -21.34
C SER A 532 17.13 -5.31 -21.70
N ASP A 533 18.16 -4.99 -20.91
CA ASP A 533 19.14 -3.96 -21.28
C ASP A 533 19.75 -4.22 -22.67
N LYS A 534 20.12 -3.17 -23.41
CA LYS A 534 20.80 -3.28 -24.71
C LYS A 534 22.25 -3.77 -24.62
#